data_AF-E1ZMA2-F1
#
_entry.id   AF-E1ZMA2-F1
#
_cell.length_a   1.000
_cell.length_b   1.000
_cell.length_c   1.000
_cell.angle_alpha   90.00
_cell.angle_beta   90.00
_cell.angle_gamma   90.00
#
_symmetry.space_group_name_H-M   'P 1'
#
loop_
_entity.id
_entity.type
_entity.pdbx_description
1 polymer ?
#
loop_
_entity_poly.entity_id
_entity_poly.type
_entity_poly.pdbx_seq_one_letter_code
_entity_poly.pdbx_strand_id
1 'polypeptide(L)'
;MRFPRPAAARTGIPSARAQAPRAPQRRWQPQAAATTQQEQQLALPDDMNMQQMGPGSPHQLERPSSLHAGDSQPLPHTPPIHLQQAPTRSGGALSLAAAEGQEQEVPRTLPHALAVFFTHPSSLLILAALAGLLAWRCHLPLHAAADGAVAACVAAGWAVQEWLIHNLLLHSERDWVSIDDPPIVLAFMAASLALFWLAFGGSELAVTAAAAYYSMGLVYEFTHYIVHTRYLPTSRLAKRIRMHHLLHHTRNEAYWLAFTVPQVDQLFGTDPQPSSVHMSEMAKAGLRAGRGAR
;
A
#
# COMPACT_ATOMS: atom_id res chain seq x y z
N MET A 1 -19.52 -71.78 12.82
CA MET A 1 -19.34 -70.60 13.67
C MET A 1 -20.13 -69.44 13.12
N ARG A 2 -21.20 -69.01 13.81
CA ARG A 2 -21.83 -67.69 13.67
C ARG A 2 -22.78 -67.52 14.85
N PHE A 3 -22.34 -66.76 15.85
CA PHE A 3 -23.20 -66.28 16.93
C PHE A 3 -24.05 -65.09 16.42
N PRO A 4 -25.31 -64.97 16.85
CA PRO A 4 -26.14 -63.81 16.52
C PRO A 4 -25.71 -62.57 17.32
N ARG A 5 -25.73 -61.40 16.66
CA ARG A 5 -25.48 -60.09 17.26
C ARG A 5 -26.68 -59.62 18.10
N PRO A 6 -26.48 -59.00 19.27
CA PRO A 6 -27.56 -58.34 20.00
C PRO A 6 -27.86 -56.95 19.43
N ALA A 7 -29.14 -56.56 19.50
CA ALA A 7 -29.68 -55.28 19.07
C ALA A 7 -29.20 -54.13 19.99
N ALA A 8 -28.71 -53.04 19.41
CA ALA A 8 -28.36 -51.82 20.12
C ALA A 8 -29.58 -50.87 20.20
N ALA A 9 -29.93 -50.49 21.42
CA ALA A 9 -30.98 -49.54 21.75
C ALA A 9 -30.68 -48.13 21.20
N ARG A 10 -31.69 -47.50 20.58
CA ARG A 10 -31.69 -46.08 20.22
C ARG A 10 -32.04 -45.25 21.46
N THR A 11 -31.07 -44.55 22.03
CA THR A 11 -31.32 -43.44 22.96
C THR A 11 -31.27 -42.14 22.16
N GLY A 12 -32.43 -41.48 22.04
CA GLY A 12 -32.54 -40.14 21.47
C GLY A 12 -32.19 -39.09 22.52
N ILE A 13 -31.22 -38.23 22.22
CA ILE A 13 -30.93 -37.00 22.97
C ILE A 13 -31.32 -35.81 22.07
N PRO A 14 -32.22 -34.91 22.50
CA PRO A 14 -32.55 -33.71 21.74
C PRO A 14 -31.42 -32.66 21.86
N SER A 15 -30.90 -32.23 20.72
CA SER A 15 -29.95 -31.11 20.61
C SER A 15 -30.68 -29.77 20.78
N ALA A 16 -30.61 -29.21 21.98
CA ALA A 16 -30.99 -27.82 22.24
C ALA A 16 -29.85 -26.90 21.79
N ARG A 17 -30.04 -26.26 20.63
CA ARG A 17 -29.14 -25.22 20.10
C ARG A 17 -29.30 -23.94 20.92
N ALA A 18 -28.51 -23.80 21.98
CA ALA A 18 -28.39 -22.55 22.73
C ALA A 18 -27.84 -21.45 21.81
N GLN A 19 -28.67 -20.44 21.53
CA GLN A 19 -28.26 -19.22 20.84
C GLN A 19 -27.44 -18.37 21.81
N ALA A 20 -26.16 -18.18 21.52
CA ALA A 20 -25.32 -17.26 22.28
C ALA A 20 -25.82 -15.81 22.09
N PRO A 21 -25.82 -14.98 23.15
CA PRO A 21 -26.26 -13.59 23.06
C PRO A 21 -25.32 -12.79 22.14
N ARG A 22 -25.89 -12.05 21.18
CA ARG A 22 -25.16 -11.14 20.30
C ARG A 22 -24.57 -10.00 21.14
N ALA A 23 -23.24 -9.88 21.14
CA ALA A 23 -22.56 -8.72 21.69
C ALA A 23 -22.98 -7.45 20.90
N PRO A 24 -23.17 -6.29 21.57
CA PRO A 24 -23.57 -5.07 20.90
C PRO A 24 -22.45 -4.59 19.98
N GLN A 25 -22.72 -4.59 18.67
CA GLN A 25 -21.87 -3.95 17.68
C GLN A 25 -21.87 -2.44 17.96
N ARG A 26 -20.84 -1.93 18.64
CA ARG A 26 -20.53 -0.49 18.62
C ARG A 26 -20.12 -0.15 17.20
N ARG A 27 -21.07 0.38 16.44
CA ARG A 27 -20.83 1.10 15.19
C ARG A 27 -19.88 2.25 15.52
N TRP A 28 -18.61 2.12 15.15
CA TRP A 28 -17.71 3.26 15.10
C TRP A 28 -18.22 4.19 14.01
N GLN A 29 -18.76 5.34 14.41
CA GLN A 29 -19.08 6.44 13.51
C GLN A 29 -17.82 7.31 13.42
N PRO A 30 -17.21 7.49 12.25
CA PRO A 30 -16.24 8.55 12.10
C PRO A 30 -16.99 9.87 12.37
N GLN A 31 -16.51 10.64 13.34
CA GLN A 31 -16.90 12.04 13.45
C GLN A 31 -16.59 12.67 12.09
N ALA A 32 -17.64 13.14 11.42
CA ALA A 32 -17.50 13.93 10.21
C ALA A 32 -16.56 15.08 10.54
N ALA A 33 -15.36 15.05 9.95
CA ALA A 33 -14.48 16.20 9.97
C ALA A 33 -15.29 17.37 9.40
N ALA A 34 -15.41 18.42 10.20
CA ALA A 34 -16.16 19.61 9.90
C ALA A 34 -15.79 20.12 8.50
N THR A 35 -16.78 20.09 7.61
CA THR A 35 -16.68 20.70 6.29
C THR A 35 -16.63 22.21 6.51
N THR A 36 -15.49 22.84 6.23
CA THR A 36 -15.37 24.29 6.28
C THR A 36 -16.36 24.89 5.27
N GLN A 37 -17.23 25.79 5.72
CA GLN A 37 -18.33 26.43 4.99
C GLN A 37 -17.91 27.33 3.80
N GLN A 38 -16.76 27.10 3.18
CA GLN A 38 -16.16 28.03 2.22
C GLN A 38 -16.29 27.60 0.74
N GLU A 39 -16.81 26.40 0.45
CA GLU A 39 -17.01 25.92 -0.95
C GLU A 39 -18.48 25.97 -1.45
N GLN A 40 -19.44 26.46 -0.65
CA GLN A 40 -20.85 26.57 -1.06
C GLN A 40 -21.25 27.94 -1.65
N GLN A 41 -20.30 28.86 -1.87
CA GLN A 41 -20.61 30.25 -2.28
C GLN A 41 -20.30 30.61 -3.74
N LEU A 42 -19.95 29.67 -4.62
CA LEU A 42 -19.63 29.99 -6.01
C LEU A 42 -20.44 29.17 -7.03
N ALA A 43 -21.77 29.26 -6.96
CA ALA A 43 -22.63 29.00 -8.11
C ALA A 43 -23.97 29.73 -7.96
N LEU A 44 -24.33 30.47 -9.01
CA LEU A 44 -25.60 31.16 -9.31
C LEU A 44 -25.69 32.63 -8.89
N PRO A 45 -25.87 33.53 -9.86
CA PRO A 45 -26.74 34.68 -9.71
C PRO A 45 -28.00 34.48 -10.56
N ASP A 46 -29.15 34.39 -9.88
CA ASP A 46 -30.42 34.87 -10.43
C ASP A 46 -30.42 36.40 -10.28
N ASP A 47 -30.77 37.13 -11.35
CA ASP A 47 -31.85 38.12 -11.25
C ASP A 47 -32.22 38.66 -12.64
N MET A 48 -33.50 38.43 -12.95
CA MET A 48 -34.23 39.05 -14.04
C MET A 48 -34.83 40.38 -13.59
N ASN A 49 -34.74 41.34 -14.51
CA ASN A 49 -35.66 42.46 -14.75
C ASN A 49 -35.27 43.85 -14.21
N MET A 50 -35.07 44.81 -15.13
CA MET A 50 -35.79 46.08 -15.23
C MET A 50 -35.31 46.90 -16.46
N GLN A 51 -36.14 46.90 -17.51
CA GLN A 51 -36.57 48.06 -18.30
C GLN A 51 -35.74 49.39 -18.28
N GLN A 52 -35.20 49.83 -19.43
CA GLN A 52 -35.62 51.06 -20.19
C GLN A 52 -34.56 51.64 -21.17
N MET A 53 -35.06 51.97 -22.38
CA MET A 53 -34.76 53.08 -23.31
C MET A 53 -33.46 53.19 -24.13
N GLY A 54 -33.60 52.99 -25.46
CA GLY A 54 -33.57 54.09 -26.46
C GLY A 54 -32.26 54.39 -27.23
N PRO A 55 -32.32 54.90 -28.49
CA PRO A 55 -31.32 54.63 -29.54
C PRO A 55 -30.52 55.87 -30.05
N GLY A 56 -29.40 55.66 -30.76
CA GLY A 56 -28.72 56.71 -31.52
C GLY A 56 -27.42 56.31 -32.25
N SER A 57 -27.45 56.30 -33.58
CA SER A 57 -26.28 56.39 -34.51
C SER A 57 -26.03 57.88 -34.88
N PRO A 58 -25.12 58.30 -35.81
CA PRO A 58 -23.82 57.82 -36.31
C PRO A 58 -22.74 58.97 -36.42
N HIS A 59 -21.56 58.68 -37.01
CA HIS A 59 -20.53 59.54 -37.69
C HIS A 59 -19.10 59.37 -37.11
N GLN A 60 -18.13 58.75 -37.81
CA GLN A 60 -17.30 59.21 -38.96
C GLN A 60 -16.26 60.29 -38.59
N LEU A 61 -14.95 59.97 -38.62
CA LEU A 61 -13.89 60.64 -39.41
C LEU A 61 -12.45 60.36 -38.90
N GLU A 62 -11.58 60.07 -39.89
CA GLU A 62 -10.15 60.44 -40.01
C GLU A 62 -9.02 59.63 -39.32
N ARG A 63 -8.18 59.04 -40.19
CA ARG A 63 -6.69 58.99 -40.09
C ARG A 63 -6.15 60.08 -41.06
N PRO A 64 -4.85 60.46 -41.12
CA PRO A 64 -3.64 59.87 -40.49
C PRO A 64 -2.64 60.92 -39.93
N SER A 65 -1.54 60.49 -39.29
CA SER A 65 -0.18 61.02 -39.52
C SER A 65 0.86 60.38 -38.59
N SER A 66 2.08 60.39 -39.08
CA SER A 66 3.23 59.58 -38.74
C SER A 66 4.21 60.21 -37.73
N LEU A 67 5.03 59.34 -37.13
CA LEU A 67 6.41 59.51 -36.63
C LEU A 67 6.65 59.78 -35.12
N HIS A 68 7.39 58.80 -34.57
CA HIS A 68 8.48 58.86 -33.59
C HIS A 68 8.23 58.44 -32.11
N ALA A 69 8.69 57.20 -31.88
CA ALA A 69 9.68 56.79 -30.88
C ALA A 69 9.31 56.90 -29.38
N GLY A 70 8.91 55.75 -28.84
CA GLY A 70 9.02 55.41 -27.42
C GLY A 70 8.92 53.89 -27.28
N ASP A 71 10.05 53.25 -27.01
CA ASP A 71 10.16 51.82 -26.76
C ASP A 71 9.17 51.37 -25.67
N SER A 72 8.36 50.37 -25.97
CA SER A 72 7.57 49.63 -24.99
C SER A 72 7.51 48.18 -25.45
N GLN A 73 8.21 47.32 -24.71
CA GLN A 73 8.27 45.89 -24.97
C GLN A 73 6.86 45.26 -24.96
N PRO A 74 6.56 44.31 -25.86
CA PRO A 74 5.36 43.49 -25.73
C PRO A 74 5.53 42.44 -24.63
N LEU A 75 4.55 42.40 -23.72
CA LEU A 75 4.37 41.35 -22.71
C LEU A 75 4.34 39.96 -23.38
N PRO A 76 5.03 38.95 -22.83
CA PRO A 76 4.99 37.60 -23.37
C PRO A 76 3.59 37.00 -23.20
N HIS A 77 3.06 36.47 -24.29
CA HIS A 77 1.86 35.63 -24.31
C HIS A 77 2.03 34.48 -23.31
N THR A 78 1.19 34.44 -22.28
CA THR A 78 1.09 33.29 -21.38
C THR A 78 0.36 32.17 -22.15
N PRO A 79 0.99 31.02 -22.42
CA PRO A 79 0.27 29.88 -22.98
C PRO A 79 -0.77 29.39 -21.95
N PRO A 80 -1.86 28.73 -22.40
CA PRO A 80 -2.85 28.19 -21.48
C PRO A 80 -2.18 27.25 -20.48
N ILE A 81 -2.46 27.47 -19.19
CA ILE A 81 -2.04 26.59 -18.11
C ILE A 81 -2.62 25.21 -18.41
N HIS A 82 -1.78 24.30 -18.89
CA HIS A 82 -2.07 22.88 -18.83
C HIS A 82 -2.33 22.57 -17.36
N LEU A 83 -3.58 22.22 -17.03
CA LEU A 83 -3.91 21.61 -15.76
C LEU A 83 -3.01 20.38 -15.63
N GLN A 84 -1.95 20.53 -14.83
CA GLN A 84 -1.05 19.48 -14.42
C GLN A 84 -1.94 18.31 -13.99
N GLN A 85 -1.82 17.17 -14.67
CA GLN A 85 -2.51 15.96 -14.29
C GLN A 85 -2.23 15.70 -12.80
N ALA A 86 -3.27 15.44 -12.03
CA ALA A 86 -3.16 15.10 -10.63
C ALA A 86 -2.13 13.96 -10.46
N PRO A 87 -1.23 14.03 -9.46
CA PRO A 87 -0.22 13.00 -9.27
C PRO A 87 -0.92 11.65 -9.15
N THR A 88 -0.53 10.73 -10.02
CA THR A 88 -0.94 9.33 -9.93
C THR A 88 -0.45 8.79 -8.60
N ARG A 89 -1.36 8.32 -7.75
CA ARG A 89 -1.07 7.64 -6.48
C ARG A 89 0.02 6.60 -6.70
N SER A 90 1.24 6.91 -6.26
CA SER A 90 2.39 6.02 -6.27
C SER A 90 2.26 5.06 -5.08
N GLY A 91 1.31 4.14 -5.18
CA GLY A 91 1.24 2.98 -4.30
C GLY A 91 2.47 2.10 -4.56
N GLY A 92 3.28 1.91 -3.53
CA GLY A 92 4.54 1.17 -3.60
C GLY A 92 4.39 -0.25 -4.14
N ALA A 93 5.38 -0.67 -4.93
CA ALA A 93 5.76 -2.04 -5.24
C ALA A 93 7.12 -2.07 -6.00
N LEU A 94 8.07 -1.19 -5.64
CA LEU A 94 9.14 -0.63 -6.48
C LEU A 94 8.62 0.52 -7.34
N SER A 95 9.03 1.74 -6.99
CA SER A 95 8.91 2.88 -7.89
C SER A 95 9.66 2.54 -9.17
N LEU A 96 8.90 2.22 -10.23
CA LEU A 96 9.35 2.09 -11.60
C LEU A 96 9.92 3.46 -12.00
N ALA A 97 11.20 3.67 -11.70
CA ALA A 97 11.92 4.86 -12.12
C ALA A 97 11.74 4.95 -13.64
N ALA A 98 11.11 6.05 -14.03
CA ALA A 98 10.67 6.34 -15.38
C ALA A 98 11.82 6.16 -16.38
N ALA A 99 11.79 5.06 -17.12
CA ALA A 99 12.32 5.01 -18.47
C ALA A 99 11.12 5.15 -19.40
N GLU A 100 11.01 6.34 -20.00
CA GLU A 100 9.95 6.69 -20.94
C GLU A 100 9.81 5.62 -22.05
N GLY A 101 8.59 5.12 -22.24
CA GLY A 101 8.13 4.62 -23.55
C GLY A 101 8.18 3.11 -23.83
N GLN A 102 8.48 2.23 -22.88
CA GLN A 102 8.34 0.78 -23.09
C GLN A 102 7.34 0.21 -22.08
N GLU A 103 6.27 -0.45 -22.54
CA GLU A 103 5.41 -1.26 -21.67
C GLU A 103 6.31 -2.26 -20.93
N GLN A 104 6.57 -2.00 -19.65
CA GLN A 104 7.50 -2.81 -18.88
C GLN A 104 6.95 -4.24 -18.78
N GLU A 105 7.63 -5.19 -19.41
CA GLU A 105 7.15 -6.56 -19.53
C GLU A 105 7.05 -7.19 -18.14
N VAL A 106 5.82 -7.41 -17.66
CA VAL A 106 5.58 -8.00 -16.34
C VAL A 106 5.98 -9.48 -16.36
N PRO A 107 6.93 -9.93 -15.51
CA PRO A 107 7.45 -11.29 -15.54
C PRO A 107 6.37 -12.36 -15.34
N ARG A 108 6.48 -13.45 -16.11
CA ARG A 108 5.57 -14.61 -16.08
C ARG A 108 6.18 -15.87 -15.47
N THR A 109 7.52 -15.91 -15.38
CA THR A 109 8.28 -17.05 -14.87
C THR A 109 9.10 -16.63 -13.65
N LEU A 110 9.35 -17.56 -12.74
CA LEU A 110 10.16 -17.30 -11.55
C LEU A 110 11.60 -16.87 -11.88
N PRO A 111 12.32 -17.51 -12.83
CA PRO A 111 13.67 -17.08 -13.18
C PRO A 111 13.72 -15.64 -13.73
N HIS A 112 12.75 -15.26 -14.57
CA HIS A 112 12.67 -13.89 -15.08
C HIS A 112 12.35 -12.90 -13.94
N ALA A 113 11.41 -13.26 -13.06
CA ALA A 113 11.08 -12.44 -11.90
C ALA A 113 12.30 -12.24 -10.97
N LEU A 114 13.07 -13.29 -10.69
CA LEU A 114 14.30 -13.19 -9.89
C LEU A 114 15.35 -12.30 -10.57
N ALA A 115 15.54 -12.45 -11.88
CA ALA A 115 16.49 -11.64 -12.64
C ALA A 115 16.17 -10.16 -12.54
N VAL A 116 14.88 -9.79 -12.66
CA VAL A 116 14.42 -8.41 -12.49
C VAL A 116 14.53 -7.96 -11.03
N PHE A 117 14.11 -8.78 -10.06
CA PHE A 117 14.15 -8.42 -8.64
C PHE A 117 15.55 -7.96 -8.19
N PHE A 118 16.60 -8.67 -8.62
CA PHE A 118 17.99 -8.36 -8.27
C PHE A 118 18.63 -7.23 -9.12
N THR A 119 17.88 -6.52 -9.95
CA THR A 119 18.35 -5.24 -10.53
C THR A 119 17.93 -4.03 -9.73
N HIS A 120 17.00 -4.19 -8.78
CA HIS A 120 16.47 -3.08 -7.99
C HIS A 120 17.45 -2.64 -6.89
N PRO A 121 17.69 -1.32 -6.73
CA PRO A 121 18.64 -0.83 -5.72
C PRO A 121 18.30 -1.21 -4.28
N SER A 122 17.01 -1.19 -3.90
CA SER A 122 16.55 -1.55 -2.55
C SER A 122 16.87 -3.01 -2.20
N SER A 123 16.56 -3.94 -3.10
CA SER A 123 16.83 -5.36 -2.90
C SER A 123 18.32 -5.66 -2.82
N LEU A 124 19.14 -5.00 -3.65
CA LEU A 124 20.59 -5.11 -3.62
C LEU A 124 21.20 -4.54 -2.33
N LEU A 125 20.69 -3.41 -1.83
CA LEU A 125 21.12 -2.82 -0.56
C LEU A 125 20.82 -3.73 0.62
N ILE A 126 19.60 -4.26 0.71
CA ILE A 126 19.20 -5.19 1.78
C ILE A 126 20.06 -6.46 1.70
N LEU A 127 20.26 -7.02 0.51
CA LEU A 127 21.09 -8.20 0.30
C LEU A 127 22.55 -7.96 0.72
N ALA A 128 23.14 -6.84 0.32
CA ALA A 128 24.52 -6.51 0.65
C ALA A 128 24.72 -6.33 2.15
N ALA A 129 23.81 -5.63 2.83
CA ALA A 129 23.87 -5.45 4.27
C ALA A 129 23.64 -6.76 5.03
N LEU A 130 22.70 -7.59 4.58
CA LEU A 130 22.48 -8.92 5.15
C LEU A 130 23.73 -9.79 5.00
N ALA A 131 24.37 -9.80 3.82
CA ALA A 131 25.62 -10.52 3.61
C ALA A 131 26.74 -10.02 4.54
N GLY A 132 26.86 -8.70 4.73
CA GLY A 132 27.81 -8.11 5.67
C GLY A 132 27.55 -8.51 7.13
N LEU A 133 26.29 -8.51 7.57
CA LEU A 133 25.90 -8.96 8.91
C LEU A 133 26.16 -10.44 9.12
N LEU A 134 25.84 -11.29 8.13
CA LEU A 134 26.12 -12.73 8.20
C LEU A 134 27.62 -13.02 8.23
N ALA A 135 28.41 -12.30 7.42
CA ALA A 135 29.87 -12.41 7.45
C ALA A 135 30.42 -12.01 8.82
N TRP A 136 29.96 -10.89 9.39
CA TRP A 136 30.33 -10.48 10.75
C TRP A 136 29.92 -11.54 11.78
N ARG A 137 28.69 -12.06 11.68
CA ARG A 137 28.15 -13.06 12.61
C ARG A 137 28.98 -14.34 12.66
N CYS A 138 29.55 -14.77 11.53
CA CYS A 138 30.41 -15.96 11.44
C CYS A 138 31.70 -15.85 12.25
N HIS A 139 32.14 -14.64 12.61
CA HIS A 139 33.33 -14.41 13.43
C HIS A 139 33.03 -14.27 14.94
N LEU A 140 31.77 -14.37 15.34
CA LEU A 140 31.31 -14.19 16.72
C LEU A 140 30.87 -15.52 17.34
N PRO A 141 30.94 -15.67 18.69
CA PRO A 141 30.45 -16.86 19.38
C PRO A 141 29.00 -17.20 19.01
N LEU A 142 28.68 -18.50 18.82
CA LEU A 142 27.32 -18.95 18.52
C LEU A 142 26.67 -19.56 19.75
N HIS A 143 25.54 -19.00 20.17
CA HIS A 143 24.71 -19.48 21.27
C HIS A 143 23.38 -19.95 20.70
N ALA A 144 23.40 -21.13 20.04
CA ALA A 144 22.31 -21.61 19.18
C ALA A 144 20.89 -21.43 19.73
N ALA A 145 20.67 -21.70 21.03
CA ALA A 145 19.36 -21.50 21.66
C ALA A 145 18.97 -20.02 21.78
N ALA A 146 19.90 -19.16 22.21
CA ALA A 146 19.68 -17.72 22.33
C ALA A 146 19.52 -17.07 20.94
N ASP A 147 20.39 -17.42 19.99
CA ASP A 147 20.30 -16.95 18.61
C ASP A 147 18.97 -17.36 17.96
N GLY A 148 18.57 -18.62 18.12
CA GLY A 148 17.29 -19.13 17.62
C GLY A 148 16.10 -18.41 18.25
N ALA A 149 16.14 -18.17 19.57
CA ALA A 149 15.09 -17.43 20.27
C ALA A 149 14.99 -15.98 19.79
N VAL A 150 16.12 -15.28 19.65
CA VAL A 150 16.17 -13.90 19.14
C VAL A 150 15.61 -13.83 17.72
N ALA A 151 16.08 -14.70 16.81
CA ALA A 151 15.59 -14.73 15.44
C ALA A 151 14.07 -15.01 15.37
N ALA A 152 13.56 -15.94 16.17
CA ALA A 152 12.13 -16.24 16.24
C ALA A 152 11.31 -15.06 16.77
N CYS A 153 11.79 -14.38 17.83
CA CYS A 153 11.14 -13.19 18.38
C CYS A 153 11.11 -12.04 17.37
N VAL A 154 12.21 -11.82 16.64
CA VAL A 154 12.29 -10.80 15.59
C VAL A 154 11.33 -11.11 14.45
N ALA A 155 11.25 -12.36 13.99
CA ALA A 155 10.32 -12.76 12.93
C ALA A 155 8.84 -12.62 13.36
N ALA A 156 8.51 -12.96 14.61
CA ALA A 156 7.18 -12.74 15.16
C ALA A 156 6.85 -11.25 15.30
N GLY A 157 7.82 -10.46 15.78
CA GLY A 157 7.71 -9.00 15.87
C GLY A 157 7.53 -8.34 14.51
N TRP A 158 8.25 -8.81 13.49
CA TRP A 158 8.11 -8.35 12.10
C TRP A 158 6.67 -8.48 11.62
N ALA A 159 6.04 -9.65 11.80
CA ALA A 159 4.69 -9.89 11.32
C ALA A 159 3.65 -8.92 11.94
N VAL A 160 3.84 -8.55 13.21
CA VAL A 160 3.00 -7.55 13.89
C VAL A 160 3.34 -6.14 13.42
N GLN A 161 4.62 -5.81 13.30
CA GLN A 161 5.10 -4.51 12.85
C GLN A 161 4.63 -4.21 11.41
N GLU A 162 4.74 -5.19 10.51
CA GLU A 162 4.25 -5.11 9.13
C GLU A 162 2.77 -4.75 9.10
N TRP A 163 1.94 -5.47 9.85
CA TRP A 163 0.52 -5.18 9.95
C TRP A 163 0.26 -3.76 10.50
N LEU A 164 0.99 -3.32 11.53
CA LEU A 164 0.86 -1.96 12.08
C LEU A 164 1.23 -0.87 11.08
N ILE A 165 2.36 -1.02 10.39
CA ILE A 165 2.80 -0.08 9.36
C ILE A 165 1.79 -0.05 8.22
N HIS A 166 1.26 -1.20 7.81
CA HIS A 166 0.27 -1.26 6.75
C HIS A 166 -1.04 -0.56 7.12
N ASN A 167 -1.53 -0.82 8.34
CA ASN A 167 -2.75 -0.21 8.85
C ASN A 167 -2.63 1.31 9.08
N LEU A 168 -1.48 1.78 9.59
CA LEU A 168 -1.34 3.16 10.09
C LEU A 168 -0.66 4.10 9.10
N LEU A 169 0.30 3.61 8.31
CA LEU A 169 1.19 4.45 7.51
C LEU A 169 0.89 4.33 6.02
N LEU A 170 0.76 3.10 5.50
CA LEU A 170 0.68 2.84 4.06
C LEU A 170 -0.65 3.27 3.40
N HIS A 171 -1.70 3.50 4.19
CA HIS A 171 -2.98 4.05 3.73
C HIS A 171 -3.14 5.55 3.96
N SER A 172 -2.08 6.24 4.36
CA SER A 172 -2.16 7.69 4.57
C SER A 172 -2.44 8.40 3.25
N GLU A 173 -3.23 9.47 3.29
CA GLU A 173 -3.61 10.29 2.12
C GLU A 173 -2.42 11.02 1.47
N ARG A 174 -1.20 10.85 2.02
CA ARG A 174 -0.01 11.57 1.60
C ARG A 174 0.91 10.62 0.84
N ASP A 175 1.00 10.80 -0.47
CA ASP A 175 1.72 9.94 -1.44
C ASP A 175 3.28 9.98 -1.37
N TRP A 176 3.89 10.47 -0.30
CA TRP A 176 5.32 10.87 -0.27
C TRP A 176 6.29 9.83 0.34
N VAL A 177 5.79 8.71 0.89
CA VAL A 177 6.66 7.69 1.50
C VAL A 177 6.55 6.38 0.73
N SER A 178 7.34 6.27 -0.33
CA SER A 178 7.64 4.95 -0.91
C SER A 178 8.58 4.23 0.05
N ILE A 179 8.09 3.16 0.70
CA ILE A 179 8.91 2.32 1.61
C ILE A 179 10.12 1.72 0.87
N ASP A 180 10.06 1.64 -0.46
CA ASP A 180 11.12 1.07 -1.30
C ASP A 180 12.17 2.10 -1.74
N ASP A 181 12.07 3.37 -1.29
CA ASP A 181 13.06 4.40 -1.64
C ASP A 181 14.43 4.10 -0.95
N PRO A 182 15.54 3.96 -1.69
CA PRO A 182 16.81 3.51 -1.13
C PRO A 182 17.32 4.30 0.09
N PRO A 183 17.23 5.64 0.15
CA PRO A 183 17.55 6.40 1.36
C PRO A 183 16.67 6.05 2.57
N ILE A 184 15.37 5.83 2.37
CA ILE A 184 14.44 5.45 3.44
C ILE A 184 14.77 4.04 3.94
N VAL A 185 15.00 3.10 3.03
CA VAL A 185 15.43 1.73 3.35
C VAL A 185 16.72 1.76 4.17
N LEU A 186 17.72 2.53 3.73
CA LEU A 186 18.99 2.65 4.43
C LEU A 186 18.82 3.27 5.83
N ALA A 187 18.00 4.32 5.96
CA ALA A 187 17.71 4.93 7.26
C ALA A 187 17.01 3.95 8.21
N PHE A 188 16.06 3.18 7.70
CA PHE A 188 15.33 2.17 8.47
C PHE A 188 16.24 1.02 8.92
N MET A 189 17.14 0.57 8.04
CA MET A 189 18.18 -0.40 8.36
C MET A 189 19.13 0.14 9.44
N ALA A 190 19.69 1.33 9.26
CA ALA A 190 20.59 1.93 10.24
C ALA A 190 19.91 2.11 11.62
N ALA A 191 18.65 2.57 11.64
CA ALA A 191 17.88 2.76 12.86
C ALA A 191 17.58 1.42 13.57
N SER A 192 17.15 0.40 12.83
CA SER A 192 16.86 -0.93 13.40
C SER A 192 18.13 -1.61 13.92
N LEU A 193 19.26 -1.51 13.20
CA LEU A 193 20.56 -2.00 13.70
C LEU A 193 20.97 -1.29 14.99
N ALA A 194 20.88 0.04 15.05
CA ALA A 194 21.18 0.81 16.25
C ALA A 194 20.27 0.41 17.42
N LEU A 195 18.97 0.23 17.16
CA LEU A 195 18.02 -0.23 18.17
C LEU A 195 18.38 -1.61 18.71
N PHE A 196 18.68 -2.58 17.86
CA PHE A 196 19.09 -3.92 18.30
C PHE A 196 20.43 -3.88 19.05
N TRP A 197 21.38 -3.07 18.58
CA TRP A 197 22.66 -2.87 19.26
C TRP A 197 22.46 -2.36 20.70
N LEU A 198 21.59 -1.38 20.88
CA LEU A 198 21.24 -0.86 22.22
C LEU A 198 20.49 -1.90 23.05
N ALA A 199 19.50 -2.59 22.47
CA ALA A 199 18.67 -3.56 23.17
C ALA A 199 19.45 -4.77 23.70
N PHE A 200 20.49 -5.20 22.98
CA PHE A 200 21.33 -6.34 23.35
C PHE A 200 22.70 -5.92 23.90
N GLY A 201 22.89 -4.65 24.27
CA GLY A 201 24.12 -4.15 24.90
C GLY A 201 25.37 -4.31 24.04
N GLY A 202 25.24 -4.28 22.72
CA GLY A 202 26.34 -4.48 21.76
C GLY A 202 26.89 -5.91 21.69
N SER A 203 26.14 -6.89 22.18
CA SER A 203 26.50 -8.32 22.06
C SER A 203 26.27 -8.85 20.65
N GLU A 204 26.78 -10.05 20.39
CA GLU A 204 26.58 -10.82 19.16
C GLU A 204 25.10 -11.08 18.83
N LEU A 205 24.22 -11.08 19.84
CA LEU A 205 22.77 -11.23 19.65
C LEU A 205 22.15 -10.03 18.92
N ALA A 206 22.74 -8.83 19.00
CA ALA A 206 22.32 -7.68 18.20
C ALA A 206 22.50 -7.94 16.70
N VAL A 207 23.61 -8.57 16.33
CA VAL A 207 23.92 -8.93 14.94
C VAL A 207 22.94 -10.00 14.45
N THR A 208 22.63 -10.98 15.29
CA THR A 208 21.59 -11.98 14.99
C THR A 208 20.21 -11.35 14.80
N ALA A 209 19.82 -10.41 15.67
CA ALA A 209 18.55 -9.71 15.57
C ALA A 209 18.46 -8.90 14.26
N ALA A 210 19.51 -8.13 13.94
CA ALA A 210 19.57 -7.35 12.70
C ALA A 210 19.56 -8.25 11.45
N ALA A 211 20.32 -9.35 11.45
CA ALA A 211 20.34 -10.29 10.32
C ALA A 211 18.97 -10.96 10.11
N ALA A 212 18.29 -11.36 11.20
CA ALA A 212 16.94 -11.89 11.14
C ALA A 212 15.94 -10.85 10.60
N TYR A 213 16.05 -9.61 11.06
CA TYR A 213 15.20 -8.50 10.61
C TYR A 213 15.38 -8.20 9.11
N TYR A 214 16.62 -8.13 8.62
CA TYR A 214 16.89 -7.85 7.21
C TYR A 214 16.50 -9.03 6.32
N SER A 215 16.63 -10.26 6.82
CA SER A 215 16.11 -11.44 6.14
C SER A 215 14.59 -11.34 5.95
N MET A 216 13.85 -10.92 6.99
CA MET A 216 12.41 -10.69 6.89
C MET A 216 12.08 -9.56 5.92
N GLY A 217 12.84 -8.46 5.93
CA GLY A 217 12.70 -7.36 4.96
C GLY A 217 12.88 -7.81 3.51
N LEU A 218 13.92 -8.60 3.23
CA LEU A 218 14.16 -9.15 1.89
C LEU A 218 13.04 -10.11 1.45
N VAL A 219 12.56 -10.96 2.36
CA VAL A 219 11.44 -11.88 2.11
C VAL A 219 10.16 -11.08 1.82
N TYR A 220 9.89 -10.04 2.61
CA TYR A 220 8.76 -9.15 2.41
C TYR A 220 8.81 -8.49 1.04
N GLU A 221 9.94 -7.84 0.70
CA GLU A 221 10.11 -7.13 -0.56
C GLU A 221 9.97 -8.07 -1.76
N PHE A 222 10.63 -9.24 -1.72
CA PHE A 222 10.52 -10.24 -2.77
C PHE A 222 9.09 -10.77 -2.92
N THR A 223 8.42 -11.04 -1.81
CA THR A 223 7.04 -11.54 -1.83
C THR A 223 6.09 -10.47 -2.34
N HIS A 224 6.29 -9.21 -1.96
CA HIS A 224 5.50 -8.06 -2.42
C HIS A 224 5.68 -7.85 -3.93
N TYR A 225 6.92 -7.89 -4.40
CA TYR A 225 7.23 -7.87 -5.83
C TYR A 225 6.53 -9.04 -6.56
N ILE A 226 6.68 -10.28 -6.09
CA ILE A 226 6.21 -11.45 -6.84
C ILE A 226 4.69 -11.48 -7.01
N VAL A 227 3.91 -11.00 -6.01
CA VAL A 227 2.44 -10.99 -6.09
C VAL A 227 1.92 -10.00 -7.14
N HIS A 228 2.71 -8.97 -7.48
CA HIS A 228 2.40 -8.02 -8.54
C HIS A 228 2.87 -8.47 -9.93
N THR A 229 3.55 -9.62 -10.04
CA THR A 229 3.91 -10.21 -11.33
C THR A 229 2.79 -11.10 -11.91
N ARG A 230 2.98 -11.53 -13.16
CA ARG A 230 2.13 -12.52 -13.83
C ARG A 230 2.50 -13.96 -13.47
N TYR A 231 3.60 -14.18 -12.75
CA TYR A 231 3.96 -15.50 -12.24
C TYR A 231 2.91 -15.97 -11.22
N LEU A 232 2.37 -17.18 -11.40
CA LEU A 232 1.38 -17.77 -10.50
C LEU A 232 2.08 -18.70 -9.48
N PRO A 233 1.96 -18.44 -8.17
CA PRO A 233 2.60 -19.28 -7.17
C PRO A 233 1.98 -20.67 -7.12
N THR A 234 2.79 -21.68 -6.81
CA THR A 234 2.36 -23.08 -6.74
C THR A 234 1.96 -23.51 -5.33
N SER A 235 2.63 -22.97 -4.30
CA SER A 235 2.43 -23.36 -2.89
C SER A 235 1.14 -22.79 -2.29
N ARG A 236 0.59 -23.48 -1.29
CA ARG A 236 -0.64 -23.06 -0.60
C ARG A 236 -0.48 -21.71 0.11
N LEU A 237 0.65 -21.51 0.79
CA LEU A 237 0.95 -20.27 1.50
C LEU A 237 1.04 -19.09 0.53
N ALA A 238 1.83 -19.21 -0.55
CA ALA A 238 1.99 -18.13 -1.51
C ALA A 238 0.70 -17.79 -2.27
N LYS A 239 -0.15 -18.80 -2.56
CA LYS A 239 -1.50 -18.57 -3.09
C LYS A 239 -2.38 -17.79 -2.12
N ARG A 240 -2.30 -18.10 -0.82
CA ARG A 240 -3.04 -17.37 0.22
C ARG A 240 -2.57 -15.93 0.34
N ILE A 241 -1.26 -15.70 0.42
CA ILE A 241 -0.68 -14.35 0.46
C ILE A 241 -1.16 -13.54 -0.74
N ARG A 242 -1.04 -14.10 -1.97
CA ARG A 242 -1.53 -13.44 -3.18
C ARG A 242 -3.03 -13.11 -3.11
N MET A 243 -3.85 -14.05 -2.63
CA MET A 243 -5.30 -13.83 -2.51
C MET A 243 -5.62 -12.70 -1.52
N HIS A 244 -5.03 -12.72 -0.32
CA HIS A 244 -5.21 -11.67 0.69
C HIS A 244 -4.80 -10.30 0.13
N HIS A 245 -3.63 -10.23 -0.48
CA HIS A 245 -3.11 -9.01 -1.10
C HIS A 245 -4.00 -8.48 -2.24
N LEU A 246 -4.50 -9.36 -3.09
CA LEU A 246 -5.43 -8.95 -4.15
C LEU A 246 -6.77 -8.48 -3.58
N LEU A 247 -7.31 -9.14 -2.56
CA LEU A 247 -8.54 -8.69 -1.89
C LEU A 247 -8.35 -7.32 -1.24
N HIS A 248 -7.22 -7.10 -0.60
CA HIS A 248 -6.86 -5.82 -0.04
C HIS A 248 -6.95 -4.68 -1.08
N HIS A 249 -6.30 -4.84 -2.24
CA HIS A 249 -6.33 -3.82 -3.29
C HIS A 249 -7.64 -3.74 -4.10
N THR A 250 -8.31 -4.87 -4.34
CA THR A 250 -9.42 -4.95 -5.30
C THR A 250 -10.80 -5.04 -4.65
N ARG A 251 -10.85 -5.25 -3.32
CA ARG A 251 -12.09 -5.30 -2.56
C ARG A 251 -12.13 -4.13 -1.59
N ASN A 252 -11.27 -4.11 -0.58
CA ASN A 252 -11.35 -3.11 0.47
C ASN A 252 -10.02 -3.03 1.23
N GLU A 253 -9.40 -1.87 1.17
CA GLU A 253 -8.10 -1.55 1.76
C GLU A 253 -8.10 -1.59 3.30
N ALA A 254 -9.25 -1.59 3.97
CA ALA A 254 -9.31 -1.69 5.42
C ALA A 254 -9.10 -3.13 5.96
N TYR A 255 -8.99 -4.13 5.07
CA TYR A 255 -8.94 -5.55 5.43
C TYR A 255 -7.82 -6.29 4.67
N TRP A 256 -7.49 -7.49 5.14
CA TRP A 256 -6.41 -8.34 4.61
C TRP A 256 -5.06 -7.61 4.58
N LEU A 257 -4.73 -6.96 5.70
CA LEU A 257 -3.57 -6.09 5.87
C LEU A 257 -2.29 -6.89 6.10
N ALA A 258 -2.39 -8.05 6.75
CA ALA A 258 -1.23 -8.89 6.99
C ALA A 258 -0.74 -9.51 5.68
N PHE A 259 0.55 -9.34 5.38
CA PHE A 259 1.12 -9.73 4.09
C PHE A 259 1.97 -10.99 4.22
N THR A 260 3.08 -10.95 4.96
CA THR A 260 4.01 -12.07 5.10
C THR A 260 3.40 -13.24 5.87
N VAL A 261 2.60 -12.92 6.90
CA VAL A 261 1.91 -13.91 7.74
C VAL A 261 0.41 -13.58 7.79
N PRO A 262 -0.40 -14.06 6.80
CA PRO A 262 -1.83 -13.74 6.71
C PRO A 262 -2.66 -14.07 7.97
N GLN A 263 -2.16 -14.94 8.84
CA GLN A 263 -2.81 -15.28 10.11
C GLN A 263 -2.86 -14.11 11.09
N VAL A 264 -1.99 -13.11 10.94
CA VAL A 264 -2.00 -11.91 11.78
C VAL A 264 -3.30 -11.12 11.61
N ASP A 265 -3.92 -11.14 10.43
CA ASP A 265 -5.25 -10.53 10.24
C ASP A 265 -6.32 -11.20 11.10
N GLN A 266 -6.26 -12.51 11.35
CA GLN A 266 -7.20 -13.19 12.23
C GLN A 266 -7.01 -12.75 13.69
N LEU A 267 -5.76 -12.48 14.09
CA LEU A 267 -5.44 -12.00 15.44
C LEU A 267 -5.99 -10.59 15.67
N PHE A 268 -5.93 -9.72 14.67
CA PHE A 268 -6.40 -8.33 14.77
C PHE A 268 -7.83 -8.10 14.25
N GLY A 269 -8.52 -9.14 13.80
CA GLY A 269 -9.91 -9.06 13.33
C GLY A 269 -10.08 -8.42 11.95
N THR A 270 -9.05 -8.49 11.10
CA THR A 270 -9.00 -7.91 9.74
C THR A 270 -9.05 -8.96 8.62
N ASP A 271 -9.44 -10.21 8.92
CA ASP A 271 -9.66 -11.32 7.95
C ASP A 271 -11.17 -11.70 7.80
N PRO A 272 -12.06 -10.78 7.38
CA PRO A 272 -13.47 -11.09 7.18
C PRO A 272 -13.70 -12.01 5.97
N GLN A 273 -14.89 -12.61 5.89
CA GLN A 273 -15.30 -13.35 4.69
C GLN A 273 -15.40 -12.40 3.47
N PRO A 274 -14.76 -12.69 2.32
CA PRO A 274 -14.70 -11.75 1.20
C PRO A 274 -16.06 -11.33 0.63
N SER A 275 -17.05 -12.22 0.70
CA SER A 275 -18.42 -11.96 0.24
C SER A 275 -19.18 -10.99 1.16
N SER A 276 -18.77 -10.84 2.43
CA SER A 276 -19.44 -9.97 3.40
C SER A 276 -18.93 -8.53 3.41
N VAL A 277 -17.84 -8.23 2.69
CA VAL A 277 -17.22 -6.90 2.65
C VAL A 277 -17.62 -6.17 1.39
N HIS A 278 -18.07 -4.92 1.46
CA HIS A 278 -18.36 -4.12 0.26
C HIS A 278 -17.09 -3.56 -0.39
N MET A 279 -17.15 -3.26 -1.70
CA MET A 279 -16.03 -2.59 -2.36
C MET A 279 -15.86 -1.17 -1.79
N SER A 280 -14.63 -0.79 -1.48
CA SER A 280 -14.27 0.60 -1.18
C SER A 280 -14.33 1.48 -2.42
N GLU A 281 -14.25 2.80 -2.23
CA GLU A 281 -14.15 3.73 -3.35
C GLU A 281 -12.83 3.56 -4.12
N MET A 282 -11.73 3.24 -3.43
CA MET A 282 -10.45 2.93 -4.08
C MET A 282 -10.58 1.72 -5.01
N ALA A 283 -11.16 0.62 -4.52
CA ALA A 283 -11.36 -0.58 -5.29
C ALA A 283 -12.28 -0.34 -6.51
N LYS A 284 -13.35 0.44 -6.33
CA LYS A 284 -14.24 0.83 -7.43
C LYS A 284 -13.53 1.70 -8.46
N ALA A 285 -12.70 2.65 -8.03
CA ALA A 285 -11.92 3.51 -8.91
C ALA A 285 -10.94 2.69 -9.76
N GLY A 286 -10.21 1.74 -9.15
CA GLY A 286 -9.34 0.82 -9.86
C GLY A 286 -10.07 -0.01 -10.92
N LEU A 287 -11.27 -0.51 -10.59
CA LEU A 287 -12.11 -1.25 -11.55
C LEU A 287 -12.56 -0.38 -12.73
N ARG A 288 -12.92 0.89 -12.49
CA ARG A 288 -13.31 1.83 -13.55
C ARG A 288 -12.14 2.13 -14.49
N ALA A 289 -10.97 2.41 -13.93
CA ALA A 289 -9.76 2.67 -14.71
C ALA A 289 -9.40 1.47 -15.63
N GLY A 290 -9.46 0.25 -15.10
CA GLY A 290 -9.18 -0.97 -15.88
C GLY A 290 -10.20 -1.28 -16.98
N ARG A 291 -11.41 -0.70 -16.94
CA ARG A 291 -12.42 -0.82 -18.01
C ARG A 291 -12.25 0.24 -19.10
N GLY A 292 -11.79 1.44 -18.75
CA GLY A 292 -11.54 2.52 -19.70
C GLY A 292 -10.27 2.34 -20.55
N ALA A 293 -9.36 1.48 -20.12
CA ALA A 293 -8.11 1.16 -20.82
C ALA A 293 -8.23 0.00 -21.84
N ARG A 294 -9.44 -0.52 -22.10
CA ARG A 294 -9.70 -1.62 -23.05
C ARG A 294 -10.48 -1.16 -24.26
#